data_AF-A0A7W9ASQ3-F1
#
_entry.id   AF-A0A7W9ASQ3-F1
#
_cell.length_a   1.000
_cell.length_b   1.000
_cell.length_c   1.000
_cell.angle_alpha   90.00
_cell.angle_beta   90.00
_cell.angle_gamma   90.00
#
_symmetry.space_group_name_H-M   'P 1'
#
loop_
_entity.id
_entity.type
_entity.pdbx_description
1 polymer ?
#
loop_
_entity_poly.entity_id
_entity_poly.type
_entity_poly.pdbx_seq_one_letter_code
_entity_poly.pdbx_strand_id
1 'polypeptide(L)'
;MLHRLAADRAGFRTLNLRPGLNILLATRADGSDQDSSRASERRSRNGAGKSSTIDLVHFLLGGKPEGALTAPALAEWNFTLDLDVGPERIEVTRSVANAKQVFIRSPQSGVDRIQNAQWCKRLGEEWFRLREKRGNGDVSYRQLVSYFARRKRDGGLDSPVRTFRNQSTASAETSLAHLFGLDAELVRRLHQAKAALKQTKDAQTALATLDKAAAEGAKRADLEAQLEAQIASVKLGRDRLAERIEAFNVLPAFRELERELATLNQDFRDLSDGDVIDQEAIDVNARALEAEIFTDVPDIARLFEEARIVFPDLVTDRYEEVHRFHEKLLENRQSHLQNEIAAAQQRIAKRQPLRELIEARRRDITRSLRASGPADELLRLRDELAGRESELKQLEGRLQEARKLEERAEALEREVEEAVRAMRQDRRERSAIVDTASRTFSEISERLYEKPGQLAISATDTGLRFLPQSRISDTS
;
A
#
# COMPACT_ATOMS: atom_id res chain seq x y z
N MET A 1 3.02 -47.89 27.70
CA MET A 1 1.87 -48.63 27.13
C MET A 1 0.57 -48.00 27.62
N LEU A 2 -0.55 -48.16 26.90
CA LEU A 2 -1.89 -47.85 27.43
C LEU A 2 -2.49 -49.16 27.98
N HIS A 3 -2.98 -49.16 29.22
CA HIS A 3 -3.41 -50.38 29.93
C HIS A 3 -4.92 -50.49 30.08
N ARG A 4 -5.59 -49.40 30.45
CA ARG A 4 -7.02 -49.42 30.76
C ARG A 4 -7.65 -48.07 30.48
N LEU A 5 -8.83 -48.08 29.86
CA LEU A 5 -9.66 -46.91 29.66
C LEU A 5 -11.00 -47.13 30.39
N ALA A 6 -11.34 -46.23 31.30
CA ALA A 6 -12.52 -46.33 32.15
C ALA A 6 -13.26 -44.99 32.26
N ALA A 7 -14.47 -45.01 32.82
CA ALA A 7 -15.19 -43.82 33.25
C ALA A 7 -15.88 -44.05 34.60
N ASP A 8 -16.28 -42.96 35.26
CA ASP A 8 -17.01 -42.99 36.53
C ASP A 8 -18.49 -43.35 36.41
N ARG A 9 -19.04 -43.37 35.20
CA ARG A 9 -20.45 -43.72 34.92
C ARG A 9 -20.58 -45.14 34.37
N ALA A 10 -21.58 -45.88 34.87
CA ALA A 10 -21.88 -47.27 34.47
C ALA A 10 -22.22 -47.45 32.98
N GLY A 11 -22.61 -46.38 32.28
CA GLY A 11 -22.87 -46.42 30.84
C GLY A 11 -21.60 -46.60 29.98
N PHE A 12 -20.40 -46.44 30.56
CA PHE A 12 -19.14 -46.70 29.87
C PHE A 12 -18.68 -48.15 30.09
N ARG A 13 -18.40 -48.87 29.00
CA ARG A 13 -17.75 -50.18 29.09
C ARG A 13 -16.23 -49.98 29.18
N THR A 14 -15.67 -50.31 30.35
CA THR A 14 -14.21 -50.29 30.57
C THR A 14 -13.48 -51.14 29.54
N LEU A 15 -12.46 -50.56 28.91
CA LEU A 15 -11.60 -51.24 27.93
C LEU A 15 -10.28 -51.60 28.61
N ASN A 16 -9.98 -52.90 28.69
CA ASN A 16 -8.69 -53.41 29.15
C ASN A 16 -7.83 -53.71 27.93
N LEU A 17 -6.72 -52.98 27.79
CA LEU A 17 -5.78 -53.11 26.68
C LEU A 17 -4.67 -54.08 27.07
N ARG A 18 -4.27 -54.94 26.12
CA ARG A 18 -3.17 -55.90 26.27
C ARG A 18 -1.98 -55.48 25.42
N PRO A 19 -0.75 -55.96 25.69
CA PRO A 19 0.37 -55.74 24.79
C PRO A 19 0.05 -56.27 23.39
N GLY A 20 0.47 -55.54 22.34
CA GLY A 20 0.24 -55.91 20.95
C GLY A 20 -1.05 -55.35 20.34
N LEU A 21 -1.68 -56.11 19.45
CA LEU A 21 -2.84 -55.68 18.67
C LEU A 21 -4.14 -55.80 19.47
N ASN A 22 -4.83 -54.67 19.66
CA ASN A 22 -6.16 -54.62 20.26
C ASN A 22 -7.16 -54.16 19.19
N ILE A 23 -8.20 -54.96 18.91
CA ILE A 23 -9.20 -54.65 17.88
C ILE A 23 -10.54 -54.36 18.57
N LEU A 24 -11.04 -53.13 18.40
CA LEU A 24 -12.38 -52.76 18.86
C LEU A 24 -13.40 -52.97 17.74
N LEU A 25 -14.07 -54.13 17.79
CA LEU A 25 -15.17 -54.45 16.90
C LEU A 25 -16.47 -53.89 17.46
N ALA A 26 -17.30 -53.34 16.58
CA ALA A 26 -18.66 -52.98 16.93
C ALA A 26 -19.58 -53.34 15.78
N THR A 27 -20.48 -54.27 16.06
CA THR A 27 -21.50 -54.77 15.14
C THR A 27 -22.54 -53.69 14.88
N ARG A 28 -22.98 -53.58 13.63
CA ARG A 28 -24.22 -52.88 13.31
C ARG A 28 -25.34 -53.88 13.59
N ALA A 29 -26.37 -53.45 14.32
CA ALA A 29 -27.59 -54.22 14.42
C ALA A 29 -28.29 -54.09 13.07
N ASP A 30 -28.02 -55.03 12.16
CA ASP A 30 -28.71 -55.12 10.89
C ASP A 30 -30.03 -55.86 11.14
N GLY A 31 -31.12 -55.08 11.15
CA GLY A 31 -32.54 -55.45 11.00
C GLY A 31 -33.03 -56.83 11.44
N SER A 32 -33.74 -56.88 12.58
CA SER A 32 -34.79 -57.87 12.84
C SER A 32 -35.94 -57.31 13.70
N ASP A 33 -36.33 -56.06 13.49
CA ASP A 33 -37.61 -55.53 14.00
C ASP A 33 -38.30 -54.76 12.88
N GLN A 34 -39.08 -55.49 12.09
CA GLN A 34 -40.10 -54.92 11.20
C GLN A 34 -41.28 -54.47 12.04
N ASP A 35 -41.13 -53.40 12.83
CA ASP A 35 -42.27 -52.60 13.27
C ASP A 35 -41.79 -51.26 13.85
N SER A 36 -41.81 -50.22 13.02
CA SER A 36 -42.18 -48.86 13.42
C SER A 36 -41.87 -47.87 12.30
N SER A 37 -42.92 -47.21 11.84
CA SER A 37 -42.96 -46.05 10.95
C SER A 37 -42.37 -44.77 11.58
N ARG A 38 -41.17 -44.87 12.18
CA ARG A 38 -40.33 -43.75 12.67
C ARG A 38 -38.86 -43.90 12.24
N ALA A 39 -38.61 -44.63 11.14
CA ALA A 39 -37.29 -45.14 10.77
C ALA A 39 -36.52 -44.32 9.71
N SER A 40 -36.94 -43.09 9.37
CA SER A 40 -36.26 -42.27 8.35
C SER A 40 -35.36 -41.14 8.90
N GLU A 41 -35.50 -40.70 10.16
CA GLU A 41 -34.69 -39.60 10.72
C GLU A 41 -33.58 -40.04 11.70
N ARG A 42 -33.51 -41.33 12.08
CA ARG A 42 -32.49 -41.88 13.00
C ARG A 42 -31.39 -42.70 12.33
N ARG A 43 -31.27 -42.64 11.00
CA ARG A 43 -30.16 -43.30 10.27
C ARG A 43 -28.93 -42.40 10.12
N SER A 44 -28.53 -41.73 11.19
CA SER A 44 -27.27 -40.97 11.23
C SER A 44 -26.11 -41.88 11.66
N ARG A 45 -25.32 -42.29 10.66
CA ARG A 45 -23.85 -42.45 10.69
C ARG A 45 -23.21 -43.06 11.96
N ASN A 46 -22.79 -44.32 11.86
CA ASN A 46 -21.63 -44.90 12.60
C ASN A 46 -21.65 -44.84 14.15
N GLY A 47 -22.82 -44.83 14.80
CA GLY A 47 -23.00 -44.68 16.25
C GLY A 47 -22.63 -45.87 17.16
N ALA A 48 -21.53 -46.58 16.87
CA ALA A 48 -21.11 -47.74 17.68
C ALA A 48 -19.92 -47.44 18.63
N GLY A 49 -19.59 -46.16 18.81
CA GLY A 49 -18.58 -45.70 19.79
C GLY A 49 -17.09 -45.87 19.40
N LYS A 50 -16.78 -46.56 18.29
CA LYS A 50 -15.39 -46.85 17.85
C LYS A 50 -14.50 -45.59 17.71
N SER A 51 -14.99 -44.59 16.97
CA SER A 51 -14.24 -43.33 16.79
C SER A 51 -14.16 -42.53 18.09
N SER A 52 -15.18 -42.64 18.94
CA SER A 52 -15.24 -41.98 20.25
C SER A 52 -14.16 -42.48 21.20
N THR A 53 -13.74 -43.75 21.09
CA THR A 53 -12.60 -44.28 21.85
C THR A 53 -11.30 -43.56 21.49
N ILE A 54 -11.06 -43.30 20.20
CA ILE A 54 -9.87 -42.55 19.76
C ILE A 54 -9.95 -41.09 20.23
N ASP A 55 -11.11 -40.47 20.16
CA ASP A 55 -11.33 -39.13 20.73
C ASP A 55 -11.00 -39.09 22.22
N LEU A 56 -11.40 -40.13 22.95
CA LEU A 56 -11.14 -40.23 24.37
C LEU A 56 -9.66 -40.41 24.69
N VAL A 57 -8.94 -41.22 23.92
CA VAL A 57 -7.47 -41.31 24.01
C VAL A 57 -6.84 -39.95 23.75
N HIS A 58 -7.23 -39.25 22.68
CA HIS A 58 -6.70 -37.91 22.41
C HIS A 58 -6.99 -36.92 23.53
N PHE A 59 -8.19 -36.97 24.09
CA PHE A 59 -8.59 -36.17 25.24
C PHE A 59 -7.69 -36.52 26.42
N LEU A 60 -7.62 -37.75 26.90
CA LEU A 60 -6.81 -38.08 28.09
C LEU A 60 -5.31 -37.79 27.90
N LEU A 61 -4.81 -37.86 26.67
CA LEU A 61 -3.45 -37.46 26.29
C LEU A 61 -3.26 -35.95 26.07
N GLY A 62 -4.16 -35.10 26.55
CA GLY A 62 -3.97 -33.65 26.57
C GLY A 62 -4.69 -32.86 25.47
N GLY A 63 -5.54 -33.51 24.69
CA GLY A 63 -6.41 -32.87 23.70
C GLY A 63 -7.59 -32.11 24.34
N LYS A 64 -8.30 -31.35 23.51
CA LYS A 64 -9.60 -30.77 23.86
C LYS A 64 -10.71 -31.82 23.70
N PRO A 65 -11.85 -31.68 24.42
CA PRO A 65 -13.00 -32.53 24.15
C PRO A 65 -13.51 -32.20 22.75
N GLU A 66 -13.62 -33.23 21.91
CA GLU A 66 -14.03 -33.11 20.51
C GLU A 66 -14.89 -34.32 20.12
N GLY A 67 -15.65 -34.18 19.04
CA GLY A 67 -16.48 -35.28 18.53
C GLY A 67 -17.54 -35.71 19.53
N ALA A 68 -17.58 -36.99 19.87
CA ALA A 68 -18.58 -37.51 20.80
C ALA A 68 -18.50 -36.87 22.20
N LEU A 69 -17.32 -36.41 22.61
CA LEU A 69 -17.10 -35.81 23.94
C LEU A 69 -17.74 -34.43 24.11
N THR A 70 -18.24 -33.80 23.04
CA THR A 70 -18.95 -32.51 23.13
C THR A 70 -20.45 -32.68 23.41
N ALA A 71 -20.94 -33.92 23.51
CA ALA A 71 -22.33 -34.19 23.82
C ALA A 71 -22.66 -33.71 25.25
N PRO A 72 -23.76 -32.96 25.48
CA PRO A 72 -24.13 -32.48 26.81
C PRO A 72 -24.28 -33.60 27.86
N ALA A 73 -24.72 -34.78 27.43
CA ALA A 73 -24.84 -35.97 28.28
C ALA A 73 -23.50 -36.43 28.90
N LEU A 74 -22.36 -36.04 28.32
CA LEU A 74 -21.02 -36.40 28.79
C LEU A 74 -20.34 -35.27 29.59
N ALA A 75 -21.00 -34.12 29.80
CA ALA A 75 -20.39 -32.97 30.47
C ALA A 75 -19.83 -33.33 31.87
N GLU A 76 -20.61 -34.09 32.63
CA GLU A 76 -20.29 -34.53 34.00
C GLU A 76 -19.60 -35.90 34.07
N TRP A 77 -19.05 -36.40 32.95
CA TRP A 77 -18.34 -37.67 32.93
C TRP A 77 -16.85 -37.45 33.19
N ASN A 78 -16.30 -38.28 34.06
CA ASN A 78 -14.87 -38.37 34.31
C ASN A 78 -14.33 -39.63 33.65
N PHE A 79 -13.35 -39.46 32.79
CA PHE A 79 -12.69 -40.56 32.12
C PHE A 79 -11.30 -40.75 32.67
N THR A 80 -10.87 -42.00 32.81
CA THR A 80 -9.58 -42.39 33.37
C THR A 80 -8.81 -43.26 32.39
N LEU A 81 -7.54 -42.94 32.17
CA LEU A 81 -6.59 -43.73 31.39
C LEU A 81 -5.45 -44.19 32.30
N ASP A 82 -5.27 -45.51 32.39
CA ASP A 82 -4.07 -46.11 32.96
C ASP A 82 -3.02 -46.22 31.85
N LEU A 83 -1.84 -45.66 32.05
CA LEU A 83 -0.77 -45.66 31.07
C LEU A 83 0.62 -45.58 31.70
N ASP A 84 1.63 -45.98 30.94
CA ASP A 84 3.03 -45.77 31.32
C ASP A 84 3.52 -44.41 30.79
N VAL A 85 4.13 -43.64 31.68
CA VAL A 85 4.85 -42.40 31.39
C VAL A 85 6.26 -42.54 31.94
N GLY A 86 7.24 -42.59 31.04
CA GLY A 86 8.59 -42.99 31.39
C GLY A 86 8.59 -44.42 31.97
N PRO A 87 9.26 -44.67 33.10
CA PRO A 87 9.25 -45.98 33.78
C PRO A 87 8.01 -46.18 34.68
N GLU A 88 7.14 -45.19 34.82
CA GLU A 88 6.07 -45.19 35.82
C GLU A 88 4.70 -45.49 35.20
N ARG A 89 3.94 -46.40 35.83
CA ARG A 89 2.51 -46.61 35.52
C ARG A 89 1.65 -45.69 36.38
N ILE A 90 0.87 -44.84 35.73
CA ILE A 90 -0.01 -43.84 36.38
C ILE A 90 -1.45 -43.96 35.88
N GLU A 91 -2.39 -43.47 36.67
CA GLU A 91 -3.79 -43.26 36.27
C GLU A 91 -4.02 -41.77 36.03
N VAL A 92 -4.59 -41.41 34.88
CA VAL A 92 -4.88 -40.01 34.52
C VAL A 92 -6.37 -39.85 34.31
N THR A 93 -6.99 -38.98 35.11
CA THR A 93 -8.42 -38.68 35.05
C THR A 93 -8.66 -37.25 34.56
N ARG A 94 -9.59 -37.09 33.60
CA ARG A 94 -10.05 -35.80 33.11
C ARG A 94 -11.58 -35.75 33.00
N SER A 95 -12.13 -34.59 33.35
CA SER A 95 -13.56 -34.25 33.21
C SER A 95 -13.80 -33.43 31.94
N VAL A 96 -14.91 -33.68 31.23
CA VAL A 96 -15.30 -32.86 30.08
C VAL A 96 -15.63 -31.42 30.51
N ALA A 97 -16.37 -31.24 31.61
CA ALA A 97 -16.72 -29.93 32.17
C ALA A 97 -15.49 -29.12 32.60
N ASN A 98 -14.43 -29.78 33.10
CA ASN A 98 -13.19 -29.13 33.51
C ASN A 98 -11.96 -29.64 32.75
N ALA A 99 -12.01 -29.52 31.41
CA ALA A 99 -10.97 -30.02 30.53
C ALA A 99 -9.57 -29.41 30.79
N LYS A 100 -9.43 -28.28 31.49
CA LYS A 100 -8.10 -27.69 31.76
C LYS A 100 -7.36 -28.41 32.89
N GLN A 101 -8.06 -29.14 33.75
CA GLN A 101 -7.49 -29.85 34.88
C GLN A 101 -7.22 -31.31 34.52
N VAL A 102 -6.13 -31.84 35.05
CA VAL A 102 -5.73 -33.24 34.93
C VAL A 102 -5.41 -33.76 36.32
N PHE A 103 -6.08 -34.84 36.73
CA PHE A 103 -5.80 -35.55 37.96
C PHE A 103 -4.90 -36.73 37.66
N ILE A 104 -3.78 -36.84 38.34
CA ILE A 104 -2.81 -37.91 38.16
C ILE A 104 -2.71 -38.68 39.46
N ARG A 105 -2.94 -39.98 39.42
CA ARG A 105 -2.63 -40.89 40.51
C ARG A 105 -1.40 -41.70 40.13
N SER A 106 -0.34 -41.50 40.90
CA SER A 106 0.93 -42.19 40.77
C SER A 106 1.15 -43.04 42.04
N PRO A 107 1.70 -44.26 41.91
CA PRO A 107 2.12 -45.05 43.06
C PRO A 107 3.22 -44.37 43.89
N GLN A 108 4.04 -43.51 43.28
CA GLN A 108 5.22 -42.89 43.90
C GLN A 108 4.92 -41.51 44.50
N SER A 109 4.15 -40.67 43.80
CA SER A 109 3.85 -39.29 44.20
C SER A 109 2.43 -39.08 44.74
N GLY A 110 1.61 -40.14 44.81
CA GLY A 110 0.22 -40.05 45.26
C GLY A 110 -0.70 -39.40 44.23
N VAL A 111 -1.66 -38.59 44.70
CA VAL A 111 -2.62 -37.90 43.83
C VAL A 111 -2.19 -36.44 43.65
N ASP A 112 -1.98 -36.03 42.40
CA ASP A 112 -1.65 -34.68 42.00
C ASP A 112 -2.71 -34.09 41.07
N ARG A 113 -2.86 -32.77 41.09
CA ARG A 113 -3.76 -32.03 40.20
C ARG A 113 -2.96 -30.95 39.47
N ILE A 114 -2.79 -31.16 38.17
CA ILE A 114 -1.99 -30.27 37.31
C ILE A 114 -2.82 -29.67 36.18
N GLN A 115 -2.32 -28.58 35.61
CA GLN A 115 -2.89 -28.00 34.40
C GLN A 115 -2.59 -28.89 33.19
N ASN A 116 -3.51 -28.95 32.23
CA ASN A 116 -3.34 -29.72 30.99
C ASN A 116 -2.09 -29.32 30.19
N ALA A 117 -1.67 -28.05 30.30
CA ALA A 117 -0.42 -27.58 29.71
C ALA A 117 0.82 -28.26 30.34
N GLN A 118 0.84 -28.39 31.67
CA GLN A 118 1.90 -29.10 32.39
C GLN A 118 1.87 -30.60 32.08
N TRP A 119 0.67 -31.18 31.94
CA TRP A 119 0.52 -32.57 31.50
C TRP A 119 1.12 -32.83 30.12
N CYS A 120 0.79 -31.97 29.15
CA CYS A 120 1.38 -32.04 27.81
C CYS A 120 2.90 -31.81 27.81
N LYS A 121 3.41 -30.99 28.74
CA LYS A 121 4.85 -30.79 28.93
C LYS A 121 5.52 -32.07 29.44
N ARG A 122 5.00 -32.67 30.52
CA ARG A 122 5.49 -33.93 31.10
C ARG A 122 5.50 -35.06 30.06
N LEU A 123 4.41 -35.24 29.31
CA LEU A 123 4.37 -36.25 28.24
C LEU A 123 5.35 -35.95 27.10
N GLY A 124 5.56 -34.68 26.77
CA GLY A 124 6.56 -34.27 25.78
C GLY A 124 7.99 -34.60 26.18
N GLU A 125 8.34 -34.38 27.43
CA GLU A 125 9.65 -34.69 28.00
C GLU A 125 9.88 -36.20 28.07
N GLU A 126 8.92 -36.95 28.62
CA GLU A 126 9.08 -38.38 28.88
C GLU A 126 9.00 -39.24 27.61
N TRP A 127 8.08 -38.96 26.69
CA TRP A 127 7.90 -39.79 25.49
C TRP A 127 8.73 -39.35 24.31
N PHE A 128 9.03 -38.06 24.21
CA PHE A 128 9.67 -37.49 23.01
C PHE A 128 10.95 -36.71 23.32
N ARG A 129 11.40 -36.67 24.57
CA ARG A 129 12.61 -35.95 25.00
C ARG A 129 12.61 -34.48 24.58
N LEU A 130 11.43 -33.86 24.56
CA LEU A 130 11.30 -32.43 24.22
C LEU A 130 11.96 -31.57 25.28
N ARG A 131 12.70 -30.54 24.86
CA ARG A 131 13.33 -29.57 25.75
C ARG A 131 12.31 -28.57 26.30
N GLU A 132 12.59 -28.02 27.48
CA GLU A 132 11.75 -27.00 28.12
C GLU A 132 11.74 -25.67 27.34
N LYS A 133 12.91 -25.24 26.85
CA LYS A 133 13.04 -24.05 26.00
C LYS A 133 12.91 -24.46 24.53
N ARG A 134 11.82 -24.04 23.90
CA ARG A 134 11.52 -24.32 22.49
C ARG A 134 11.58 -23.03 21.68
N GLY A 135 12.26 -23.07 20.54
CA GLY A 135 12.27 -21.96 19.59
C GLY A 135 10.91 -21.80 18.90
N ASN A 136 10.66 -20.64 18.29
CA ASN A 136 9.44 -20.47 17.48
C ASN A 136 9.43 -21.47 16.32
N GLY A 137 8.32 -22.19 16.14
CA GLY A 137 8.16 -23.23 15.12
C GLY A 137 8.74 -24.61 15.49
N ASP A 138 9.18 -24.82 16.74
CA ASP A 138 9.64 -26.13 17.22
C ASP A 138 8.47 -27.13 17.35
N VAL A 139 8.78 -28.42 17.39
CA VAL A 139 7.78 -29.47 17.51
C VAL A 139 7.10 -29.44 18.87
N SER A 140 5.77 -29.53 18.85
CA SER A 140 4.97 -29.69 20.05
C SER A 140 4.66 -31.15 20.31
N TYR A 141 4.55 -31.52 21.59
CA TYR A 141 4.07 -32.82 22.03
C TYR A 141 2.79 -33.25 21.28
N ARG A 142 1.83 -32.33 21.11
CA ARG A 142 0.55 -32.62 20.45
C ARG A 142 0.70 -32.93 18.96
N GLN A 143 1.66 -32.34 18.26
CA GLN A 143 1.98 -32.70 16.88
C GLN A 143 2.56 -34.12 16.81
N LEU A 144 3.50 -34.45 17.70
CA LEU A 144 4.18 -35.75 17.70
C LEU A 144 3.23 -36.91 18.06
N VAL A 145 2.47 -36.77 19.15
CA VAL A 145 1.55 -37.84 19.61
C VAL A 145 0.45 -38.14 18.59
N SER A 146 0.10 -37.18 17.74
CA SER A 146 -0.92 -37.38 16.68
C SER A 146 -0.49 -38.38 15.60
N TYR A 147 0.81 -38.68 15.47
CA TYR A 147 1.28 -39.78 14.62
C TYR A 147 0.98 -41.16 15.21
N PHE A 148 0.83 -41.25 16.55
CA PHE A 148 0.54 -42.48 17.29
C PHE A 148 -0.95 -42.67 17.59
N ALA A 149 -1.72 -41.59 17.61
CA ALA A 149 -3.17 -41.60 17.69
C ALA A 149 -3.73 -40.87 16.46
N ARG A 150 -4.02 -41.60 15.38
CA ARG A 150 -4.52 -41.01 14.12
C ARG A 150 -6.03 -41.03 14.06
N ARG A 151 -6.64 -39.88 13.75
CA ARG A 151 -8.10 -39.75 13.57
C ARG A 151 -8.47 -39.76 12.10
N LYS A 152 -9.35 -40.68 11.71
CA LYS A 152 -9.88 -40.74 10.34
C LYS A 152 -10.64 -39.46 9.95
N ARG A 153 -11.40 -38.86 10.87
CA ARG A 153 -12.18 -37.64 10.58
C ARG A 153 -11.34 -36.41 10.25
N ASP A 154 -10.11 -36.34 10.80
CA ASP A 154 -9.18 -35.23 10.58
C ASP A 154 -8.35 -35.46 9.30
N GLY A 155 -8.51 -36.63 8.66
CA GLY A 155 -7.71 -37.09 7.53
C GLY A 155 -6.35 -37.68 7.92
N GLY A 156 -6.16 -38.07 9.19
CA GLY A 156 -4.89 -38.64 9.66
C GLY A 156 -4.54 -40.01 9.08
N LEU A 157 -5.48 -40.65 8.37
CA LEU A 157 -5.25 -41.88 7.61
C LEU A 157 -5.16 -41.63 6.09
N ASP A 158 -5.37 -40.39 5.63
CA ASP A 158 -5.36 -40.03 4.20
C ASP A 158 -3.92 -39.98 3.67
N SER A 159 -2.94 -39.75 4.54
CA SER A 159 -1.51 -39.68 4.18
C SER A 159 -0.63 -40.33 5.25
N PRO A 160 0.40 -41.10 4.87
CA PRO A 160 1.33 -41.70 5.83
C PRO A 160 2.22 -40.64 6.51
N VAL A 161 2.41 -39.47 5.89
CA VAL A 161 3.32 -38.42 6.39
C VAL A 161 2.60 -37.24 7.03
N ARG A 162 1.26 -37.26 7.11
CA ARG A 162 0.46 -36.21 7.78
C ARG A 162 -0.48 -36.81 8.81
N THR A 163 -0.85 -35.99 9.80
CA THR A 163 -1.81 -36.34 10.85
C THR A 163 -3.18 -35.70 10.65
N PHE A 164 -3.27 -34.68 9.79
CA PHE A 164 -4.52 -34.06 9.34
C PHE A 164 -4.36 -33.39 7.96
N ARG A 165 -5.47 -33.17 7.24
CA ARG A 165 -5.46 -32.74 5.82
C ARG A 165 -4.64 -31.47 5.54
N ASN A 166 -4.86 -30.44 6.36
CA ASN A 166 -4.28 -29.12 6.18
C ASN A 166 -2.95 -28.93 6.93
N GLN A 167 -2.29 -30.02 7.33
CA GLN A 167 -0.99 -29.93 7.96
C GLN A 167 0.04 -29.39 6.97
N SER A 168 0.74 -28.31 7.33
CA SER A 168 1.78 -27.76 6.48
C SER A 168 2.93 -28.75 6.30
N THR A 169 3.53 -28.77 5.11
CA THR A 169 4.69 -29.61 4.80
C THR A 169 5.82 -29.39 5.81
N ALA A 170 6.12 -28.13 6.15
CA ALA A 170 7.12 -27.79 7.13
C ALA A 170 6.85 -28.43 8.51
N SER A 171 5.61 -28.36 9.00
CA SER A 171 5.22 -28.97 10.27
C SER A 171 5.33 -30.50 10.22
N ALA A 172 4.86 -31.11 9.14
CA ALA A 172 4.91 -32.57 8.96
C ALA A 172 6.35 -33.09 8.95
N GLU A 173 7.21 -32.51 8.10
CA GLU A 173 8.60 -32.91 7.94
C GLU A 173 9.42 -32.65 9.22
N THR A 174 9.20 -31.53 9.91
CA THR A 174 9.88 -31.24 11.18
C THR A 174 9.48 -32.25 12.26
N SER A 175 8.18 -32.61 12.32
CA SER A 175 7.69 -33.63 13.26
C SER A 175 8.29 -35.00 12.97
N LEU A 176 8.35 -35.40 11.69
CA LEU A 176 8.93 -36.67 11.28
C LEU A 176 10.45 -36.68 11.49
N ALA A 177 11.16 -35.58 11.22
CA ALA A 177 12.58 -35.47 11.53
C ALA A 177 12.86 -35.78 13.00
N HIS A 178 12.09 -35.17 13.91
CA HIS A 178 12.18 -35.45 15.34
C HIS A 178 11.90 -36.91 15.69
N LEU A 179 10.82 -37.49 15.15
CA LEU A 179 10.43 -38.88 15.43
C LEU A 179 11.43 -39.91 14.90
N PHE A 180 12.09 -39.62 13.79
CA PHE A 180 13.10 -40.47 13.17
C PHE A 180 14.52 -40.16 13.68
N GLY A 181 14.67 -39.29 14.68
CA GLY A 181 15.97 -38.96 15.28
C GLY A 181 16.90 -38.16 14.36
N LEU A 182 16.36 -37.46 13.37
CA LEU A 182 17.06 -36.52 12.50
C LEU A 182 16.96 -35.10 13.05
N ASP A 183 17.79 -34.19 12.54
CA ASP A 183 17.84 -32.83 13.06
C ASP A 183 16.65 -32.01 12.56
N ALA A 184 15.64 -31.89 13.43
CA ALA A 184 14.47 -31.08 13.18
C ALA A 184 14.83 -29.59 12.96
N GLU A 185 15.91 -29.08 13.57
CA GLU A 185 16.33 -27.69 13.41
C GLU A 185 16.70 -27.37 11.97
N LEU A 186 17.45 -28.27 11.33
CA LEU A 186 17.87 -28.10 9.94
C LEU A 186 16.67 -28.05 9.00
N VAL A 187 15.64 -28.87 9.26
CA VAL A 187 14.37 -28.84 8.52
C VAL A 187 13.67 -27.50 8.70
N ARG A 188 13.60 -26.98 9.94
CA ARG A 188 13.00 -25.67 10.21
C ARG A 188 13.74 -24.55 9.51
N ARG A 189 15.07 -24.52 9.61
CA ARG A 189 15.91 -23.50 8.98
C ARG A 189 15.69 -23.46 7.47
N LEU A 190 15.63 -24.62 6.81
CA LEU A 190 15.30 -24.71 5.39
C LEU A 190 13.94 -24.07 5.08
N HIS A 191 12.88 -24.47 5.79
CA HIS A 191 11.53 -23.94 5.52
C HIS A 191 11.42 -22.44 5.84
N GLN A 192 12.11 -21.95 6.88
CA GLN A 192 12.17 -20.52 7.22
C GLN A 192 12.89 -19.71 6.14
N ALA A 193 14.07 -20.16 5.71
CA ALA A 193 14.83 -19.51 4.64
C ALA A 193 14.03 -19.49 3.33
N LYS A 194 13.36 -20.58 2.98
CA LYS A 194 12.48 -20.62 1.80
C LYS A 194 11.27 -19.69 1.89
N ALA A 195 10.62 -19.62 3.06
CA ALA A 195 9.50 -18.72 3.26
C ALA A 195 9.94 -17.25 3.16
N ALA A 196 11.07 -16.90 3.77
CA ALA A 196 11.67 -15.58 3.66
C ALA A 196 12.09 -15.26 2.21
N LEU A 197 12.71 -16.20 1.51
CA LEU A 197 13.12 -16.02 0.10
C LEU A 197 11.91 -15.77 -0.79
N LYS A 198 10.82 -16.52 -0.58
CA LYS A 198 9.57 -16.28 -1.31
C LYS A 198 9.04 -14.86 -1.04
N GLN A 199 8.99 -14.43 0.22
CA GLN A 199 8.55 -13.08 0.58
C GLN A 199 9.42 -11.99 -0.07
N THR A 200 10.74 -12.18 -0.09
CA THR A 200 11.67 -11.26 -0.76
C THR A 200 11.41 -11.22 -2.27
N LYS A 201 11.23 -12.37 -2.93
CA LYS A 201 10.91 -12.44 -4.37
C LYS A 201 9.55 -11.83 -4.71
N ASP A 202 8.56 -11.98 -3.83
CA ASP A 202 7.25 -11.34 -3.97
C ASP A 202 7.38 -9.81 -3.84
N ALA A 203 8.19 -9.32 -2.89
CA ALA A 203 8.48 -7.88 -2.74
C ALA A 203 9.22 -7.29 -3.95
N GLN A 204 10.20 -8.01 -4.51
CA GLN A 204 10.86 -7.60 -5.77
C GLN A 204 9.86 -7.49 -6.93
N THR A 205 8.93 -8.44 -7.02
CA THR A 205 7.89 -8.43 -8.05
C THR A 205 6.96 -7.23 -7.87
N ALA A 206 6.55 -6.93 -6.64
CA ALA A 206 5.75 -5.75 -6.35
C ALA A 206 6.49 -4.45 -6.71
N LEU A 207 7.78 -4.35 -6.41
CA LEU A 207 8.61 -3.18 -6.76
C LEU A 207 8.73 -3.00 -8.28
N ALA A 208 8.84 -4.10 -9.03
CA ALA A 208 8.85 -4.08 -10.49
C ALA A 208 7.51 -3.63 -11.08
N THR A 209 6.37 -4.08 -10.52
CA THR A 209 5.04 -3.66 -11.01
C THR A 209 4.70 -2.19 -10.77
N LEU A 210 5.38 -1.53 -9.82
CA LEU A 210 5.25 -0.08 -9.64
C LEU A 210 5.89 0.71 -10.78
N ASP A 211 6.72 0.06 -11.61
CA ASP A 211 7.31 0.69 -12.78
C ASP A 211 6.36 0.62 -13.98
N LYS A 212 5.68 1.74 -14.28
CA LYS A 212 4.76 1.82 -15.43
C LYS A 212 5.48 1.66 -16.78
N ALA A 213 6.80 1.84 -16.82
CA ALA A 213 7.63 1.68 -18.01
C ALA A 213 8.13 0.24 -18.22
N ALA A 214 7.95 -0.66 -17.24
CA ALA A 214 8.32 -2.05 -17.40
C ALA A 214 7.34 -2.73 -18.38
N ALA A 215 7.84 -3.11 -19.56
CA ALA A 215 7.08 -3.93 -20.48
C ALA A 215 6.58 -5.20 -19.77
N GLU A 216 5.33 -5.59 -20.03
CA GLU A 216 4.79 -6.87 -19.56
C GLU A 216 5.74 -8.01 -19.97
N GLY A 217 6.41 -8.62 -18.98
CA GLY A 217 7.32 -9.74 -19.19
C GLY A 217 8.83 -9.43 -19.08
N ALA A 218 9.23 -8.21 -18.71
CA ALA A 218 10.65 -7.95 -18.38
C ALA A 218 11.13 -8.88 -17.24
N LYS A 219 12.32 -9.48 -17.40
CA LYS A 219 12.88 -10.39 -16.40
C LYS A 219 13.26 -9.61 -15.14
N ARG A 220 13.10 -10.22 -13.96
CA ARG A 220 13.48 -9.65 -12.66
C ARG A 220 14.92 -9.13 -12.61
N ALA A 221 15.83 -9.78 -13.35
CA ALA A 221 17.25 -9.42 -13.42
C ALA A 221 17.52 -8.07 -14.11
N ASP A 222 16.53 -7.48 -14.78
CA ASP A 222 16.70 -6.25 -15.55
C ASP A 222 16.21 -5.01 -14.79
N LEU A 223 15.63 -5.15 -13.59
CA LEU A 223 15.02 -4.02 -12.86
C LEU A 223 16.06 -2.97 -12.44
N GLU A 224 17.22 -3.40 -11.94
CA GLU A 224 18.29 -2.48 -11.54
C GLU A 224 18.79 -1.68 -12.75
N ALA A 225 19.14 -2.37 -13.84
CA ALA A 225 19.60 -1.74 -15.07
C ALA A 225 18.55 -0.80 -15.69
N GLN A 226 17.26 -1.16 -15.62
CA GLN A 226 16.16 -0.30 -16.06
C GLN A 226 16.06 0.98 -15.22
N LEU A 227 16.12 0.85 -13.89
CA LEU A 227 16.10 2.00 -12.99
C LEU A 227 17.33 2.89 -13.20
N GLU A 228 18.52 2.32 -13.41
CA GLU A 228 19.73 3.08 -13.74
C GLU A 228 19.60 3.84 -15.07
N ALA A 229 19.06 3.20 -16.11
CA ALA A 229 18.81 3.85 -17.39
C ALA A 229 17.77 4.99 -17.28
N GLN A 230 16.69 4.79 -16.51
CA GLN A 230 15.70 5.83 -16.24
C GLN A 230 16.33 7.00 -15.47
N ILE A 231 17.11 6.71 -14.44
CA ILE A 231 17.86 7.71 -13.66
C ILE A 231 18.78 8.50 -14.59
N ALA A 232 19.54 7.85 -15.47
CA ALA A 232 20.42 8.53 -16.42
C ALA A 232 19.64 9.46 -17.36
N SER A 233 18.49 9.01 -17.87
CA SER A 233 17.61 9.80 -18.74
C SER A 233 17.03 11.03 -18.02
N VAL A 234 16.49 10.84 -16.81
CA VAL A 234 15.94 11.94 -15.99
C VAL A 234 17.03 12.92 -15.57
N LYS A 235 18.23 12.43 -15.20
CA LYS A 235 19.40 13.27 -14.90
C LYS A 235 19.78 14.15 -16.08
N LEU A 236 19.88 13.58 -17.29
CA LEU A 236 20.17 14.33 -18.50
C LEU A 236 19.12 15.41 -18.78
N GLY A 237 17.83 15.09 -18.63
CA GLY A 237 16.74 16.04 -18.78
C GLY A 237 16.79 17.18 -17.77
N ARG A 238 17.04 16.85 -16.49
CA ARG A 238 17.24 17.82 -15.41
C ARG A 238 18.42 18.75 -15.71
N ASP A 239 19.56 18.22 -16.14
CA ASP A 239 20.77 19.02 -16.40
C ASP A 239 20.57 20.00 -17.55
N ARG A 240 19.96 19.55 -18.65
CA ARG A 240 19.58 20.43 -19.76
C ARG A 240 18.60 21.52 -19.35
N LEU A 241 17.65 21.20 -18.48
CA LEU A 241 16.69 22.17 -17.98
C LEU A 241 17.36 23.19 -17.05
N ALA A 242 18.27 22.74 -16.19
CA ALA A 242 19.09 23.61 -15.34
C ALA A 242 19.95 24.57 -16.17
N GLU A 243 20.63 24.07 -17.21
CA GLU A 243 21.40 24.90 -18.16
C GLU A 243 20.50 25.93 -18.85
N ARG A 244 19.31 25.53 -19.31
CA ARG A 244 18.33 26.44 -19.94
C ARG A 244 17.85 27.53 -18.99
N ILE A 245 17.71 27.21 -17.70
CA ILE A 245 17.34 28.17 -16.65
C ILE A 245 18.50 29.14 -16.35
N GLU A 246 19.74 28.66 -16.29
CA GLU A 246 20.91 29.53 -16.12
C GLU A 246 21.13 30.46 -17.32
N ALA A 247 20.91 29.94 -18.53
CA ALA A 247 20.99 30.71 -19.77
C ALA A 247 19.73 31.57 -20.04
N PHE A 248 18.73 31.55 -19.16
CA PHE A 248 17.48 32.27 -19.36
C PHE A 248 17.72 33.78 -19.32
N ASN A 249 17.68 34.41 -20.49
CA ASN A 249 17.74 35.85 -20.65
C ASN A 249 16.38 36.37 -21.12
N VAL A 250 15.90 37.47 -20.55
CA VAL A 250 14.68 38.14 -20.99
C VAL A 250 14.88 38.55 -22.46
N LEU A 251 14.11 37.92 -23.36
CA LEU A 251 14.20 38.09 -24.81
C LEU A 251 14.30 39.59 -25.16
N PRO A 252 15.25 40.01 -26.03
CA PRO A 252 15.38 41.40 -26.48
C PRO A 252 14.07 42.01 -26.96
N ALA A 253 13.21 41.20 -27.59
CA ALA A 253 11.87 41.59 -28.04
C ALA A 253 10.95 42.12 -26.93
N PHE A 254 11.05 41.60 -25.69
CA PHE A 254 10.26 42.13 -24.57
C PHE A 254 10.77 43.51 -24.13
N ARG A 255 12.09 43.71 -24.14
CA ARG A 255 12.69 45.02 -23.85
C ARG A 255 12.34 46.05 -24.91
N GLU A 256 12.21 45.63 -26.17
CA GLU A 256 11.75 46.50 -27.26
C GLU A 256 10.28 46.90 -27.08
N LEU A 257 9.40 45.97 -26.72
CA LEU A 257 8.00 46.25 -26.41
C LEU A 257 7.84 47.17 -25.19
N GLU A 258 8.67 47.01 -24.15
CA GLU A 258 8.71 47.92 -22.99
C GLU A 258 9.15 49.33 -23.38
N ARG A 259 10.20 49.45 -24.21
CA ARG A 259 10.66 50.73 -24.74
C ARG A 259 9.60 51.41 -25.60
N GLU A 260 8.98 50.65 -26.51
CA GLU A 260 7.90 51.14 -27.37
C GLU A 260 6.72 51.63 -26.53
N LEU A 261 6.32 50.88 -25.49
CA LEU A 261 5.26 51.29 -24.57
C LEU A 261 5.63 52.56 -23.79
N ALA A 262 6.88 52.72 -23.38
CA ALA A 262 7.36 53.93 -22.71
C ALA A 262 7.27 55.16 -23.63
N THR A 263 7.69 55.02 -24.89
CA THR A 263 7.55 56.08 -25.90
C THR A 263 6.09 56.44 -26.13
N LEU A 264 5.22 55.44 -26.37
CA LEU A 264 3.78 55.67 -26.57
C LEU A 264 3.10 56.31 -25.35
N ASN A 265 3.56 56.02 -24.13
CA ASN A 265 3.08 56.69 -22.92
C ASN A 265 3.54 58.16 -22.83
N GLN A 266 4.70 58.49 -23.39
CA GLN A 266 5.16 59.88 -23.48
C GLN A 266 4.36 60.62 -24.54
N ASP A 267 4.25 60.08 -25.76
CA ASP A 267 3.50 60.68 -26.86
C ASP A 267 2.03 60.92 -26.49
N PHE A 268 1.41 59.97 -25.77
CA PHE A 268 0.04 60.14 -25.27
C PHE A 268 -0.08 61.30 -24.28
N ARG A 269 0.90 61.46 -23.38
CA ARG A 269 0.92 62.57 -22.41
C ARG A 269 1.08 63.91 -23.13
N ASP A 270 2.01 64.01 -24.07
CA ASP A 270 2.25 65.24 -24.84
C ASP A 270 0.99 65.67 -25.63
N LEU A 271 0.25 64.70 -26.20
CA LEU A 271 -1.02 64.98 -26.87
C LEU A 271 -2.12 65.42 -25.88
N SER A 272 -2.22 64.78 -24.71
CA SER A 272 -3.18 65.18 -23.67
C SER A 272 -2.86 66.55 -23.09
N ASP A 273 -1.60 66.88 -22.85
CA ASP A 273 -1.18 68.19 -22.37
C ASP A 273 -1.51 69.28 -23.41
N GLY A 274 -1.30 68.98 -24.70
CA GLY A 274 -1.71 69.86 -25.79
C GLY A 274 -3.22 70.10 -25.85
N ASP A 275 -4.04 69.07 -25.57
CA ASP A 275 -5.50 69.21 -25.49
C ASP A 275 -5.93 70.06 -24.30
N VAL A 276 -5.27 69.93 -23.14
CA VAL A 276 -5.53 70.78 -21.96
C VAL A 276 -5.24 72.25 -22.29
N ILE A 277 -4.09 72.55 -22.90
CA ILE A 277 -3.72 73.92 -23.27
C ILE A 277 -4.72 74.53 -24.26
N ASP A 278 -5.09 73.78 -25.31
CA ASP A 278 -6.05 74.29 -26.30
C ASP A 278 -7.47 74.41 -25.71
N GLN A 279 -7.86 73.56 -24.75
CA GLN A 279 -9.14 73.68 -24.05
C GLN A 279 -9.17 74.91 -23.14
N GLU A 280 -8.10 75.17 -22.39
CA GLU A 280 -7.97 76.40 -21.59
C GLU A 280 -8.02 77.64 -22.48
N ALA A 281 -7.36 77.62 -23.64
CA ALA A 281 -7.42 78.71 -24.61
C ALA A 281 -8.84 78.93 -25.15
N ILE A 282 -9.59 77.86 -25.44
CA ILE A 282 -11.00 77.95 -25.82
C ILE A 282 -11.82 78.61 -24.71
N ASP A 283 -11.68 78.15 -23.47
CA ASP A 283 -12.45 78.65 -22.33
C ASP A 283 -12.15 80.13 -22.05
N VAL A 284 -10.88 80.53 -22.10
CA VAL A 284 -10.47 81.94 -21.93
C VAL A 284 -11.02 82.82 -23.05
N ASN A 285 -10.88 82.39 -24.30
CA ASN A 285 -11.35 83.16 -25.46
C ASN A 285 -12.88 83.21 -25.52
N ALA A 286 -13.58 82.15 -25.10
CA ALA A 286 -15.04 82.11 -25.02
C ALA A 286 -15.56 83.09 -23.96
N ARG A 287 -14.94 83.13 -22.78
CA ARG A 287 -15.28 84.12 -21.73
C ARG A 287 -15.00 85.55 -22.20
N ALA A 288 -13.90 85.77 -22.91
CA ALA A 288 -13.61 87.08 -23.49
C ALA A 288 -14.65 87.48 -24.54
N LEU A 289 -15.10 86.54 -25.37
CA LEU A 289 -16.15 86.76 -26.37
C LEU A 289 -17.50 87.08 -25.72
N GLU A 290 -17.89 86.36 -24.67
CA GLU A 290 -19.10 86.65 -23.89
C GLU A 290 -19.06 88.04 -23.24
N ALA A 291 -17.91 88.44 -22.68
CA ALA A 291 -17.74 89.76 -22.08
C ALA A 291 -17.86 90.91 -23.11
N GLU A 292 -17.35 90.71 -24.33
CA GLU A 292 -17.49 91.68 -25.44
C GLU A 292 -18.92 91.78 -25.97
N ILE A 293 -19.75 90.74 -25.79
CA ILE A 293 -21.18 90.75 -26.15
C ILE A 293 -22.03 91.41 -25.04
N PHE A 294 -21.65 91.24 -23.77
CA PHE A 294 -22.39 91.74 -22.60
C PHE A 294 -22.01 93.13 -22.13
N THR A 295 -20.97 93.74 -22.70
CA THR A 295 -20.68 95.15 -22.43
C THR A 295 -21.75 95.97 -23.16
N ASP A 296 -22.88 96.22 -22.49
CA ASP A 296 -23.81 97.28 -22.84
C ASP A 296 -22.96 98.51 -23.14
N VAL A 297 -23.07 98.98 -24.39
CA VAL A 297 -22.34 100.11 -24.97
C VAL A 297 -22.06 101.09 -23.83
N PRO A 298 -20.80 101.34 -23.40
CA PRO A 298 -20.57 102.44 -22.47
C PRO A 298 -21.27 103.61 -23.11
N ASP A 299 -22.13 104.31 -22.38
CA ASP A 299 -23.06 105.29 -22.93
C ASP A 299 -22.24 106.46 -23.54
N ILE A 300 -21.65 106.20 -24.71
CA ILE A 300 -20.81 107.10 -25.50
C ILE A 300 -21.70 108.27 -25.87
N ALA A 301 -23.02 108.04 -25.99
CA ALA A 301 -24.03 109.09 -26.09
C ALA A 301 -24.03 110.01 -24.85
N ARG A 302 -24.07 109.50 -23.61
CA ARG A 302 -23.91 110.34 -22.39
C ARG A 302 -22.56 111.05 -22.31
N LEU A 303 -21.47 110.36 -22.63
CA LEU A 303 -20.13 110.96 -22.56
C LEU A 303 -19.95 112.11 -23.58
N PHE A 304 -20.57 111.97 -24.76
CA PHE A 304 -20.62 113.02 -25.77
C PHE A 304 -21.67 114.09 -25.47
N GLU A 305 -22.79 113.78 -24.80
CA GLU A 305 -23.73 114.79 -24.29
C GLU A 305 -23.06 115.71 -23.26
N GLU A 306 -22.28 115.16 -22.32
CA GLU A 306 -21.51 115.96 -21.36
C GLU A 306 -20.42 116.80 -22.05
N ALA A 307 -19.74 116.26 -23.07
CA ALA A 307 -18.75 117.00 -23.85
C ALA A 307 -19.37 118.10 -24.74
N ARG A 308 -20.61 117.92 -25.20
CA ARG A 308 -21.38 118.88 -26.00
C ARG A 308 -21.77 120.14 -25.21
N ILE A 309 -21.91 120.02 -23.89
CA ILE A 309 -22.16 121.16 -22.99
C ILE A 309 -20.93 122.08 -22.90
N VAL A 310 -19.72 121.50 -22.98
CA VAL A 310 -18.46 122.25 -22.77
C VAL A 310 -17.85 122.75 -24.10
N PHE A 311 -18.05 122.03 -25.21
CA PHE A 311 -17.48 122.39 -26.53
C PHE A 311 -18.48 122.18 -27.68
N PRO A 312 -19.40 123.12 -27.96
CA PRO A 312 -20.46 122.93 -28.96
C PRO A 312 -19.98 122.76 -30.41
N ASP A 313 -18.85 123.38 -30.78
CA ASP A 313 -18.40 123.46 -32.18
C ASP A 313 -17.50 122.29 -32.64
N LEU A 314 -17.20 121.31 -31.76
CA LEU A 314 -16.22 120.24 -32.05
C LEU A 314 -16.76 118.80 -32.01
N VAL A 315 -18.05 118.61 -31.69
CA VAL A 315 -18.54 117.32 -31.13
C VAL A 315 -19.54 116.57 -32.03
N THR A 316 -20.15 117.20 -33.04
CA THR A 316 -21.18 116.55 -33.87
C THR A 316 -20.63 115.54 -34.89
N ASP A 317 -19.57 115.90 -35.62
CA ASP A 317 -19.02 115.04 -36.70
C ASP A 317 -18.09 113.92 -36.19
N ARG A 318 -17.59 114.01 -34.95
CA ARG A 318 -16.65 113.03 -34.37
C ARG A 318 -17.32 111.85 -33.67
N TYR A 319 -18.58 111.98 -33.26
CA TYR A 319 -19.32 110.91 -32.59
C TYR A 319 -19.56 109.71 -33.53
N GLU A 320 -20.05 109.97 -34.74
CA GLU A 320 -20.34 108.92 -35.72
C GLU A 320 -19.07 108.22 -36.23
N GLU A 321 -17.95 108.92 -36.33
CA GLU A 321 -16.65 108.31 -36.66
C GLU A 321 -16.13 107.40 -35.54
N VAL A 322 -16.24 107.83 -34.28
CA VAL A 322 -15.79 107.03 -33.12
C VAL A 322 -16.70 105.83 -32.89
N HIS A 323 -18.02 105.98 -33.05
CA HIS A 323 -18.97 104.87 -32.96
C HIS A 323 -18.70 103.81 -34.03
N ARG A 324 -18.52 104.23 -35.30
CA ARG A 324 -18.23 103.33 -36.42
C ARG A 324 -16.86 102.66 -36.27
N PHE A 325 -15.89 103.35 -35.67
CA PHE A 325 -14.58 102.75 -35.34
C PHE A 325 -14.71 101.72 -34.22
N HIS A 326 -15.50 102.00 -33.18
CA HIS A 326 -15.77 101.07 -32.08
C HIS A 326 -16.51 99.82 -32.55
N GLU A 327 -17.57 99.96 -33.37
CA GLU A 327 -18.28 98.83 -33.98
C GLU A 327 -17.35 97.96 -34.83
N LYS A 328 -16.53 98.57 -35.70
CA LYS A 328 -15.55 97.83 -36.49
C LYS A 328 -14.47 97.17 -35.63
N LEU A 329 -14.09 97.78 -34.51
CA LEU A 329 -13.10 97.20 -33.59
C LEU A 329 -13.70 95.99 -32.85
N LEU A 330 -14.95 96.09 -32.40
CA LEU A 330 -15.69 94.99 -31.77
C LEU A 330 -15.92 93.83 -32.75
N GLU A 331 -16.38 94.12 -33.98
CA GLU A 331 -16.55 93.11 -35.03
C GLU A 331 -15.23 92.39 -35.35
N ASN A 332 -14.13 93.14 -35.50
CA ASN A 332 -12.80 92.56 -35.75
C ASN A 332 -12.31 91.71 -34.57
N ARG A 333 -12.56 92.16 -33.33
CA ARG A 333 -12.16 91.44 -32.12
C ARG A 333 -12.98 90.17 -31.91
N GLN A 334 -14.29 90.23 -32.13
CA GLN A 334 -15.17 89.06 -32.11
C GLN A 334 -14.75 88.05 -33.18
N SER A 335 -14.47 88.52 -34.41
CA SER A 335 -13.97 87.66 -35.48
C SER A 335 -12.62 87.02 -35.12
N HIS A 336 -11.68 87.76 -34.53
CA HIS A 336 -10.40 87.22 -34.09
C HIS A 336 -10.57 86.16 -33.00
N LEU A 337 -11.38 86.42 -31.96
CA LEU A 337 -11.64 85.45 -30.88
C LEU A 337 -12.33 84.19 -31.40
N GLN A 338 -13.30 84.31 -32.30
CA GLN A 338 -13.96 83.17 -32.95
C GLN A 338 -12.98 82.34 -33.78
N ASN A 339 -12.07 82.99 -34.52
CA ASN A 339 -11.04 82.32 -35.30
C ASN A 339 -10.03 81.58 -34.40
N GLU A 340 -9.63 82.16 -33.27
CA GLU A 340 -8.75 81.50 -32.30
C GLU A 340 -9.42 80.28 -31.64
N ILE A 341 -10.71 80.39 -31.27
CA ILE A 341 -11.50 79.26 -30.76
C ILE A 341 -11.61 78.15 -31.80
N ALA A 342 -11.96 78.49 -33.05
CA ALA A 342 -12.08 77.52 -34.13
C ALA A 342 -10.73 76.85 -34.45
N ALA A 343 -9.63 77.60 -34.41
CA ALA A 343 -8.28 77.07 -34.61
C ALA A 343 -7.87 76.11 -33.48
N ALA A 344 -8.15 76.44 -32.21
CA ALA A 344 -7.89 75.56 -31.08
C ALA A 344 -8.74 74.28 -31.13
N GLN A 345 -10.04 74.39 -31.46
CA GLN A 345 -10.91 73.24 -31.68
C GLN A 345 -10.41 72.34 -32.81
N GLN A 346 -9.92 72.92 -33.90
CA GLN A 346 -9.36 72.16 -35.02
C GLN A 346 -8.06 71.44 -34.62
N ARG A 347 -7.22 72.04 -33.78
CA ARG A 347 -6.00 71.38 -33.25
C ARG A 347 -6.36 70.17 -32.39
N ILE A 348 -7.34 70.29 -31.48
CA ILE A 348 -7.86 69.17 -30.68
C ILE A 348 -8.42 68.07 -31.59
N ALA A 349 -9.27 68.43 -32.56
CA ALA A 349 -9.86 67.47 -33.49
C ALA A 349 -8.81 66.72 -34.34
N LYS A 350 -7.69 67.38 -34.67
CA LYS A 350 -6.56 66.76 -35.38
C LYS A 350 -5.75 65.80 -34.50
N ARG A 351 -5.67 66.01 -33.18
CA ARG A 351 -4.95 65.13 -32.24
C ARG A 351 -5.74 63.88 -31.84
N GLN A 352 -7.07 63.94 -31.88
CA GLN A 352 -7.97 62.82 -31.55
C GLN A 352 -7.63 61.49 -32.27
N PRO A 353 -7.50 61.41 -33.61
CA PRO A 353 -7.18 60.16 -34.29
C PRO A 353 -5.79 59.60 -33.94
N LEU A 354 -4.82 60.47 -33.62
CA LEU A 354 -3.48 60.07 -33.17
C LEU A 354 -3.53 59.40 -31.80
N ARG A 355 -4.35 59.91 -30.87
CA ARG A 355 -4.54 59.31 -29.54
C ARG A 355 -5.18 57.93 -29.63
N GLU A 356 -6.20 57.77 -30.48
CA GLU A 356 -6.87 56.49 -30.68
C GLU A 356 -5.92 55.42 -31.24
N LEU A 357 -5.03 55.81 -32.17
CA LEU A 357 -3.98 54.93 -32.70
C LEU A 357 -2.98 54.52 -31.60
N ILE A 358 -2.51 55.48 -30.81
CA ILE A 358 -1.58 55.23 -29.69
C ILE A 358 -2.23 54.32 -28.64
N GLU A 359 -3.49 54.55 -28.27
CA GLU A 359 -4.21 53.69 -27.32
C GLU A 359 -4.46 52.28 -27.86
N ALA A 360 -4.77 52.12 -29.16
CA ALA A 360 -4.87 50.81 -29.78
C ALA A 360 -3.54 50.04 -29.65
N ARG A 361 -2.42 50.67 -29.99
CA ARG A 361 -1.09 50.05 -29.90
C ARG A 361 -0.68 49.74 -28.46
N ARG A 362 -0.94 50.66 -27.51
CA ARG A 362 -0.69 50.43 -26.07
C ARG A 362 -1.46 49.22 -25.55
N ARG A 363 -2.73 49.07 -25.95
CA ARG A 363 -3.56 47.90 -25.58
C ARG A 363 -3.01 46.60 -26.14
N ASP A 364 -2.55 46.60 -27.39
CA ASP A 364 -1.95 45.42 -28.02
C ASP A 364 -0.66 45.00 -27.33
N ILE A 365 0.26 45.93 -27.10
CA ILE A 365 1.52 45.67 -26.39
C ILE A 365 1.24 45.14 -24.98
N THR A 366 0.32 45.78 -24.24
CA THR A 366 -0.05 45.36 -22.87
C THR A 366 -0.66 43.95 -22.85
N ARG A 367 -1.46 43.59 -23.86
CA ARG A 367 -2.02 42.23 -24.00
C ARG A 367 -0.91 41.21 -24.24
N SER A 368 0.05 41.52 -25.11
CA SER A 368 1.21 40.66 -25.38
C SER A 368 2.09 40.45 -24.16
N LEU A 369 2.35 41.50 -23.38
CA LEU A 369 3.14 41.42 -22.15
C LEU A 369 2.45 40.60 -21.03
N ARG A 370 1.11 40.64 -20.95
CA ARG A 370 0.33 39.88 -19.96
C ARG A 370 0.13 38.39 -20.30
N ALA A 371 0.21 38.01 -21.58
CA ALA A 371 -0.12 36.65 -22.01
C ALA A 371 0.96 35.60 -21.71
N SER A 372 2.22 36.00 -21.50
CA SER A 372 3.30 35.19 -20.92
C SER A 372 4.52 36.07 -20.66
N GLY A 373 4.70 36.49 -19.42
CA GLY A 373 5.89 37.24 -19.02
C GLY A 373 7.13 36.32 -18.93
N PRO A 374 8.35 36.88 -19.07
CA PRO A 374 9.60 36.14 -18.84
C PRO A 374 9.71 35.56 -17.43
N ALA A 375 9.14 36.22 -16.43
CA ALA A 375 9.12 35.75 -15.05
C ALA A 375 8.23 34.49 -14.88
N ASP A 376 7.06 34.47 -15.51
CA ASP A 376 6.16 33.30 -15.46
C ASP A 376 6.78 32.09 -16.15
N GLU A 377 7.47 32.30 -17.27
CA GLU A 377 8.19 31.22 -17.96
C GLU A 377 9.35 30.69 -17.12
N LEU A 378 10.11 31.57 -16.45
CA LEU A 378 11.17 31.15 -15.53
C LEU A 378 10.62 30.33 -14.35
N LEU A 379 9.48 30.76 -13.78
CA LEU A 379 8.80 30.01 -12.72
C LEU A 379 8.36 28.63 -13.21
N ARG A 380 7.77 28.52 -14.41
CA ARG A 380 7.41 27.23 -15.01
C ARG A 380 8.61 26.30 -15.18
N LEU A 381 9.74 26.82 -15.67
CA LEU A 381 10.96 26.02 -15.83
C LEU A 381 11.50 25.55 -14.47
N ARG A 382 11.45 26.40 -13.43
CA ARG A 382 11.85 26.05 -12.06
C ARG A 382 10.93 24.97 -11.46
N ASP A 383 9.63 25.06 -11.69
CA ASP A 383 8.66 24.05 -11.25
C ASP A 383 8.89 22.71 -11.97
N GLU A 384 9.17 22.74 -13.28
CA GLU A 384 9.53 21.53 -14.04
C GLU A 384 10.84 20.92 -13.51
N LEU A 385 11.85 21.74 -13.19
CA LEU A 385 13.11 21.28 -12.60
C LEU A 385 12.87 20.60 -11.25
N ALA A 386 12.07 21.22 -10.37
CA ALA A 386 11.70 20.62 -9.09
C ALA A 386 10.95 19.28 -9.27
N GLY A 387 10.09 19.19 -10.29
CA GLY A 387 9.43 17.95 -10.70
C GLY A 387 10.42 16.85 -11.08
N ARG A 388 11.40 17.16 -11.94
CA ARG A 388 12.47 16.22 -12.36
C ARG A 388 13.37 15.80 -11.20
N GLU A 389 13.70 16.71 -10.29
CA GLU A 389 14.47 16.39 -9.09
C GLU A 389 13.71 15.46 -8.14
N SER A 390 12.40 15.66 -8.00
CA SER A 390 11.54 14.78 -7.21
C SER A 390 11.45 13.39 -7.83
N GLU A 391 11.22 13.30 -9.14
CA GLU A 391 11.23 12.04 -9.90
C GLU A 391 12.56 11.30 -9.72
N LEU A 392 13.68 12.03 -9.85
CA LEU A 392 15.01 11.46 -9.67
C LEU A 392 15.20 10.87 -8.26
N LYS A 393 14.83 11.59 -7.20
CA LYS A 393 14.94 11.09 -5.82
C LYS A 393 14.08 9.84 -5.62
N GLN A 394 12.89 9.78 -6.21
CA GLN A 394 12.04 8.60 -6.13
C GLN A 394 12.68 7.40 -6.83
N LEU A 395 13.24 7.58 -8.03
CA LEU A 395 13.94 6.52 -8.75
C LEU A 395 15.19 6.03 -8.02
N GLU A 396 15.98 6.95 -7.46
CA GLU A 396 17.17 6.60 -6.64
C GLU A 396 16.77 5.80 -5.38
N GLY A 397 15.69 6.19 -4.71
CA GLY A 397 15.16 5.44 -3.57
C GLY A 397 14.69 4.02 -3.95
N ARG A 398 14.02 3.89 -5.11
CA ARG A 398 13.61 2.57 -5.64
C ARG A 398 14.80 1.69 -6.01
N LEU A 399 15.84 2.27 -6.61
CA LEU A 399 17.08 1.56 -6.94
C LEU A 399 17.76 1.00 -5.68
N GLN A 400 17.84 1.81 -4.62
CA GLN A 400 18.40 1.36 -3.34
C GLN A 400 17.59 0.22 -2.72
N GLU A 401 16.26 0.29 -2.77
CA GLU A 401 15.40 -0.79 -2.27
C GLU A 401 15.54 -2.07 -3.10
N ALA A 402 15.63 -1.94 -4.43
CA ALA A 402 15.86 -3.08 -5.32
C ALA A 402 17.17 -3.80 -4.98
N ARG A 403 18.27 -3.06 -4.78
CA ARG A 403 19.58 -3.61 -4.38
C ARG A 403 19.52 -4.35 -3.05
N LYS A 404 18.89 -3.76 -2.03
CA LYS A 404 18.72 -4.41 -0.71
C LYS A 404 17.94 -5.72 -0.80
N LEU A 405 16.91 -5.75 -1.63
CA LEU A 405 16.11 -6.96 -1.84
C LEU A 405 16.91 -8.03 -2.57
N GLU A 406 17.73 -7.65 -3.57
CA GLU A 406 18.61 -8.57 -4.29
C GLU A 406 19.67 -9.19 -3.36
N GLU A 407 20.42 -8.36 -2.62
CA GLU A 407 21.40 -8.83 -1.64
C GLU A 407 20.78 -9.81 -0.61
N ARG A 408 19.56 -9.49 -0.15
CA ARG A 408 18.82 -10.35 0.76
C ARG A 408 18.38 -11.65 0.10
N ALA A 409 17.97 -11.63 -1.16
CA ALA A 409 17.60 -12.82 -1.91
C ALA A 409 18.80 -13.76 -2.07
N GLU A 410 19.96 -13.24 -2.49
CA GLU A 410 21.21 -14.00 -2.62
C GLU A 410 21.66 -14.60 -1.27
N ALA A 411 21.55 -13.84 -0.18
CA ALA A 411 21.86 -14.34 1.16
C ALA A 411 20.94 -15.51 1.56
N LEU A 412 19.65 -15.40 1.29
CA LEU A 412 18.67 -16.45 1.59
C LEU A 412 18.82 -17.67 0.68
N GLU A 413 19.22 -17.50 -0.58
CA GLU A 413 19.53 -18.62 -1.48
C GLU A 413 20.73 -19.42 -0.97
N ARG A 414 21.80 -18.75 -0.55
CA ARG A 414 22.94 -19.40 0.13
C ARG A 414 22.50 -20.14 1.39
N GLU A 415 21.65 -19.53 2.22
CA GLU A 415 21.13 -20.19 3.42
C GLU A 415 20.32 -21.46 3.10
N VAL A 416 19.51 -21.44 2.04
CA VAL A 416 18.78 -22.62 1.56
C VAL A 416 19.75 -23.72 1.14
N GLU A 417 20.78 -23.40 0.36
CA GLU A 417 21.79 -24.37 -0.07
C GLU A 417 22.58 -24.97 1.10
N GLU A 418 22.98 -24.14 2.05
CA GLU A 418 23.64 -24.56 3.29
C GLU A 418 22.75 -25.50 4.11
N ALA A 419 21.47 -25.15 4.29
CA ALA A 419 20.52 -25.98 5.03
C ALA A 419 20.32 -27.35 4.36
N VAL A 420 20.19 -27.40 3.04
CA VAL A 420 20.09 -28.67 2.29
C VAL A 420 21.36 -29.50 2.43
N ARG A 421 22.54 -28.88 2.36
CA ARG A 421 23.83 -29.55 2.56
C ARG A 421 23.93 -30.13 3.96
N ALA A 422 23.60 -29.34 4.98
CA ALA A 422 23.59 -29.78 6.37
C ALA A 422 22.62 -30.94 6.60
N MET A 423 21.40 -30.90 6.04
CA MET A 423 20.45 -32.01 6.14
C MET A 423 20.95 -33.29 5.48
N ARG A 424 21.65 -33.19 4.34
CA ARG A 424 22.26 -34.35 3.67
C ARG A 424 23.38 -34.94 4.51
N GLN A 425 24.18 -34.10 5.15
CA GLN A 425 25.22 -34.52 6.08
C GLN A 425 24.63 -35.19 7.32
N ASP A 426 23.63 -34.57 7.96
CA ASP A 426 22.92 -35.12 9.11
C ASP A 426 22.39 -36.54 8.85
N ARG A 427 21.75 -36.72 7.70
CA ARG A 427 21.24 -38.03 7.26
C ARG A 427 22.36 -39.08 7.09
N ARG A 428 23.55 -38.67 6.62
CA ARG A 428 24.71 -39.56 6.45
C ARG A 428 25.31 -39.92 7.79
N GLU A 429 25.48 -38.95 8.68
CA GLU A 429 26.02 -39.16 10.03
C GLU A 429 25.09 -40.04 10.88
N ARG A 430 23.78 -39.95 10.65
CA ARG A 430 22.75 -40.75 11.32
C ARG A 430 22.24 -41.92 10.48
N SER A 431 23.06 -42.44 9.56
CA SER A 431 22.68 -43.52 8.64
C SER A 431 22.16 -44.75 9.39
N ALA A 432 22.74 -45.11 10.54
CA ALA A 432 22.30 -46.26 11.33
C ALA A 432 20.81 -46.17 11.74
N ILE A 433 20.32 -44.99 12.11
CA ILE A 433 18.91 -44.78 12.48
C ILE A 433 18.03 -44.81 11.23
N VAL A 434 18.48 -44.21 10.14
CA VAL A 434 17.77 -44.22 8.85
C VAL A 434 17.63 -45.66 8.32
N ASP A 435 18.71 -46.43 8.34
CA ASP A 435 18.73 -47.83 7.89
C ASP A 435 17.83 -48.70 8.78
N THR A 436 17.85 -48.48 10.10
CA THR A 436 16.95 -49.16 11.04
C THR A 436 15.49 -48.85 10.71
N ALA A 437 15.17 -47.60 10.42
CA ALA A 437 13.82 -47.18 10.08
C ALA A 437 13.35 -47.77 8.74
N SER A 438 14.20 -47.75 7.71
CA SER A 438 13.90 -48.36 6.40
C SER A 438 13.72 -49.86 6.51
N ARG A 439 14.59 -50.57 7.24
CA ARG A 439 14.49 -52.01 7.48
C ARG A 439 13.22 -52.36 8.26
N THR A 440 12.92 -51.64 9.34
CA THR A 440 11.71 -51.85 10.14
C THR A 440 10.44 -51.67 9.29
N PHE A 441 10.42 -50.66 8.42
CA PHE A 441 9.32 -50.48 7.48
C PHE A 441 9.20 -51.65 6.51
N SER A 442 10.31 -52.10 5.92
CA SER A 442 10.33 -53.26 5.02
C SER A 442 9.82 -54.52 5.73
N GLU A 443 10.29 -54.82 6.94
CA GLU A 443 9.84 -55.98 7.74
C GLU A 443 8.35 -55.92 8.07
N ILE A 444 7.83 -54.75 8.46
CA ILE A 444 6.39 -54.56 8.74
C ILE A 444 5.58 -54.77 7.45
N SER A 445 6.01 -54.15 6.35
CA SER A 445 5.30 -54.23 5.08
C SER A 445 5.31 -55.63 4.46
N GLU A 446 6.42 -56.36 4.56
CA GLU A 446 6.52 -57.75 4.10
C GLU A 446 5.59 -58.67 4.88
N ARG A 447 5.47 -58.48 6.20
CA ARG A 447 4.51 -59.23 7.02
C ARG A 447 3.04 -58.91 6.70
N LEU A 448 2.75 -57.70 6.21
CA LEU A 448 1.39 -57.27 5.90
C LEU A 448 0.97 -57.55 4.44
N TYR A 449 1.92 -57.49 3.51
CA TYR A 449 1.66 -57.49 2.06
C TYR A 449 2.52 -58.50 1.28
N GLU A 450 3.18 -59.44 1.96
CA GLU A 450 4.04 -60.51 1.40
C GLU A 450 5.26 -60.05 0.60
N LYS A 451 5.40 -58.75 0.34
CA LYS A 451 6.53 -58.13 -0.35
C LYS A 451 7.09 -56.97 0.47
N PRO A 452 8.42 -56.84 0.55
CA PRO A 452 9.03 -55.71 1.24
C PRO A 452 8.75 -54.40 0.48
N GLY A 453 8.07 -53.49 1.16
CA GLY A 453 8.00 -52.09 0.81
C GLY A 453 9.31 -51.37 1.10
N GLN A 454 9.40 -50.12 0.64
CA GLN A 454 10.58 -49.28 0.78
C GLN A 454 10.20 -47.97 1.45
N LEU A 455 11.04 -47.51 2.38
CA LEU A 455 10.95 -46.16 2.94
C LEU A 455 12.22 -45.41 2.57
N ALA A 456 12.08 -44.41 1.70
CA ALA A 456 13.17 -43.51 1.36
C ALA A 456 13.04 -42.20 2.13
N ILE A 457 14.11 -41.80 2.83
CA ILE A 457 14.24 -40.48 3.47
C ILE A 457 15.22 -39.66 2.64
N SER A 458 14.73 -38.60 1.99
CA SER A 458 15.50 -37.80 1.03
C SER A 458 15.53 -36.33 1.44
N ALA A 459 16.73 -35.76 1.50
CA ALA A 459 16.95 -34.32 1.76
C ALA A 459 17.16 -33.59 0.43
N THR A 460 16.16 -32.81 0.03
CA THR A 460 16.19 -31.98 -1.18
C THR A 460 15.92 -30.51 -0.85
N ASP A 461 16.09 -29.64 -1.84
CA ASP A 461 15.64 -28.25 -1.80
C ASP A 461 14.14 -28.12 -1.47
N THR A 462 13.34 -29.14 -1.74
CA THR A 462 11.92 -29.16 -1.39
C THR A 462 11.62 -29.43 0.08
N GLY A 463 12.56 -30.03 0.82
CA GLY A 463 12.37 -30.45 2.21
C GLY A 463 13.01 -31.80 2.55
N LEU A 464 12.73 -32.29 3.77
CA LEU A 464 13.08 -33.65 4.18
C LEU A 464 11.90 -34.58 3.88
N ARG A 465 11.95 -35.23 2.72
CA ARG A 465 10.86 -36.08 2.23
C ARG A 465 10.95 -37.49 2.81
N PHE A 466 9.84 -37.96 3.36
CA PHE A 466 9.63 -39.34 3.77
C PHE A 466 8.73 -40.01 2.73
N LEU A 467 9.26 -40.96 1.98
CA LEU A 467 8.61 -41.56 0.82
C LEU A 467 8.40 -43.06 1.07
N PRO A 468 7.32 -43.44 1.78
CA PRO A 468 6.93 -44.83 1.89
C PRO A 468 6.33 -45.30 0.56
N GLN A 469 6.84 -46.41 0.03
CA GLN A 469 6.35 -47.08 -1.15
C GLN A 469 6.05 -48.53 -0.78
N SER A 470 4.78 -48.90 -0.81
CA SER A 470 4.38 -50.30 -0.78
C SER A 470 4.31 -50.80 -2.22
N ARG A 471 5.03 -51.88 -2.54
CA ARG A 471 4.82 -52.62 -3.80
C ARG A 471 3.55 -53.45 -3.67
N ILE A 472 2.41 -52.76 -3.62
CA ILE A 472 1.13 -53.41 -3.86
C ILE A 472 1.19 -53.76 -5.35
N SER A 473 1.16 -55.05 -5.67
CA SER A 473 0.93 -55.43 -7.06
C SER A 473 -0.39 -54.81 -7.47
N ASP A 474 -0.37 -54.01 -8.53
CA ASP A 474 -1.55 -53.74 -9.33
C ASP A 474 -2.10 -55.09 -9.80
N THR A 475 -2.93 -55.70 -8.96
CA THR A 475 -3.69 -56.91 -9.23
C THR A 475 -4.98 -56.77 -8.45
N SER A 476 -5.94 -56.05 -9.02
CA SER A 476 -7.37 -56.42 -9.24
C SER A 476 -8.18 -55.16 -9.52
#